data_AF-A0A4R9INT5-F1
#
_entry.id   AF-A0A4R9INT5-F1
#
_cell.length_a   1.000
_cell.length_b   1.000
_cell.length_c   1.000
_cell.angle_alpha   90.00
_cell.angle_beta   90.00
_cell.angle_gamma   90.00
#
_symmetry.space_group_name_H-M   'P 1'
#
loop_
_entity.id
_entity.type
_entity.pdbx_description
1 polymer ?
#
loop_
_entity_poly.entity_id
_entity_poly.type
_entity_poly.pdbx_seq_one_letter_code
_entity_poly.pdbx_strand_id
1 'polypeptide(L)'
;MMAEKPVKFVIFLSLILSLVAFWDHQFTSYLKEFVVLIHEICHATAALFSGGVVKGIALHGNEGGETIAVPASFRGSFILVVSAGYIGSSLVGAFLLRLGFQGRHARQTMILLGLFLISVSVLYSKLGELAYLTGIFWGVGILVTGMLGETISILSLVFLGTSISLYSLYDLSDFAERLTETDAGILAFWMAGLGPEDLQNQEVPTVVVVLGYMIATLWSLLSIGIIFMSLRSSLSHEESHDFPPMEESFERFPGDLSPEAKLWLEKRGVDPESGIVLPPNLFQDFPPKDNSP
;
A
#
# COMPACT_ATOMS: atom_id res chain seq x y z
N MET A 1 18.36 8.17 -4.08
CA MET A 1 18.10 9.56 -3.67
C MET A 1 16.69 9.59 -3.06
N MET A 2 16.59 9.50 -1.74
CA MET A 2 15.30 9.52 -1.05
C MET A 2 14.82 10.98 -1.02
N ALA A 3 13.65 11.25 -1.58
CA ALA A 3 13.06 12.58 -1.56
C ALA A 3 12.76 12.98 -0.10
N GLU A 4 13.09 14.22 0.29
CA GLU A 4 12.83 14.75 1.62
C GLU A 4 11.32 14.68 1.95
N LYS A 5 10.95 14.55 3.24
CA LYS A 5 9.55 14.53 3.72
C LYS A 5 8.59 15.49 2.98
N PRO A 6 8.93 16.79 2.79
CA PRO A 6 8.03 17.72 2.09
C PRO A 6 7.77 17.29 0.64
N VAL A 7 8.74 16.71 -0.04
CA VAL A 7 8.60 16.27 -1.44
C VAL A 7 7.67 15.06 -1.53
N LYS A 8 7.81 14.06 -0.65
CA LYS A 8 6.91 12.89 -0.60
C LYS A 8 5.46 13.31 -0.34
N PHE A 9 5.26 14.25 0.58
CA PHE A 9 3.94 14.79 0.90
C PHE A 9 3.35 15.59 -0.26
N VAL A 10 4.15 16.41 -0.95
CA VAL A 10 3.71 17.15 -2.14
C VAL A 10 3.34 16.21 -3.28
N ILE A 11 4.10 15.15 -3.52
CA ILE A 11 3.77 14.11 -4.52
C ILE A 11 2.45 13.43 -4.16
N PHE A 12 2.26 13.05 -2.90
CA PHE A 12 1.02 12.44 -2.45
C PHE A 12 -0.19 13.37 -2.65
N LEU A 13 -0.06 14.63 -2.24
CA LEU A 13 -1.12 15.62 -2.40
C LEU A 13 -1.41 15.92 -3.88
N SER A 14 -0.38 16.02 -4.72
CA SER A 14 -0.58 16.25 -6.15
C SER A 14 -1.25 15.06 -6.84
N LEU A 15 -0.97 13.83 -6.40
CA LEU A 15 -1.66 12.64 -6.87
C LEU A 15 -3.15 12.65 -6.48
N ILE A 16 -3.47 13.00 -5.23
CA ILE A 16 -4.88 13.15 -4.79
C ILE A 16 -5.58 14.19 -5.66
N LEU A 17 -5.01 15.39 -5.79
CA LEU A 17 -5.62 16.48 -6.56
C LEU A 17 -5.81 16.08 -8.04
N SER A 18 -4.85 15.36 -8.62
CA SER A 18 -4.95 14.88 -10.00
C SER A 18 -6.06 13.83 -10.14
N LEU A 19 -6.13 12.85 -9.24
CA LEU A 19 -7.18 11.82 -9.28
C LEU A 19 -8.59 12.43 -9.13
N VAL A 20 -8.74 13.40 -8.24
CA VAL A 20 -10.00 14.13 -8.06
C VAL A 20 -10.34 14.97 -9.29
N ALA A 21 -9.37 15.69 -9.86
CA ALA A 21 -9.60 16.55 -11.03
C ALA A 21 -9.99 15.75 -12.28
N PHE A 22 -9.48 14.53 -12.43
CA PHE A 22 -9.76 13.63 -13.57
C PHE A 22 -10.79 12.54 -13.22
N TRP A 23 -11.54 12.68 -12.13
CA TRP A 23 -12.39 11.60 -11.61
C TRP A 23 -13.37 11.03 -12.64
N ASP A 24 -13.98 11.90 -13.45
CA ASP A 24 -14.99 11.54 -14.46
C ASP A 24 -14.38 11.19 -15.84
N HIS A 25 -13.05 11.12 -15.95
CA HIS A 25 -12.38 10.86 -17.22
C HIS A 25 -12.37 9.35 -17.56
N GLN A 26 -12.48 8.99 -18.85
CA GLN A 26 -12.47 7.57 -19.27
C GLN A 26 -11.23 6.77 -18.80
N PHE A 27 -10.09 7.42 -18.58
CA PHE A 27 -8.89 6.75 -18.10
C PHE A 27 -8.98 6.36 -16.62
N THR A 28 -9.66 7.15 -15.80
CA THR A 28 -9.86 6.78 -14.39
C THR A 28 -10.81 5.59 -14.29
N SER A 29 -11.73 5.38 -15.23
CA SER A 29 -12.62 4.20 -15.20
C SER A 29 -11.84 2.88 -15.11
N TYR A 30 -10.75 2.72 -15.87
CA TYR A 30 -9.90 1.51 -15.79
C TYR A 30 -9.20 1.35 -14.44
N LEU A 31 -8.87 2.47 -13.79
CA LEU A 31 -8.30 2.49 -12.44
C LEU A 31 -9.39 2.15 -11.41
N LYS A 32 -10.60 2.69 -11.56
CA LYS A 32 -11.74 2.41 -10.69
C LYS A 32 -12.10 0.93 -10.72
N GLU A 33 -12.21 0.33 -11.91
CA GLU A 33 -12.43 -1.12 -12.07
C GLU A 33 -11.33 -1.96 -11.39
N PHE A 34 -10.09 -1.50 -11.42
CA PHE A 34 -9.00 -2.15 -10.67
C PHE A 34 -9.18 -2.03 -9.16
N VAL A 35 -9.59 -0.87 -8.65
CA VAL A 35 -9.84 -0.70 -7.22
C VAL A 35 -11.03 -1.54 -6.77
N VAL A 36 -12.11 -1.60 -7.56
CA VAL A 36 -13.25 -2.49 -7.32
C VAL A 36 -12.78 -3.95 -7.32
N LEU A 37 -11.89 -4.36 -8.23
CA LEU A 37 -11.31 -5.70 -8.17
C LEU A 37 -10.58 -5.97 -6.84
N ILE A 38 -9.79 -5.02 -6.35
CA ILE A 38 -9.12 -5.16 -5.04
C ILE A 38 -10.14 -5.30 -3.91
N HIS A 39 -11.25 -4.55 -3.97
CA HIS A 39 -12.36 -4.64 -3.02
C HIS A 39 -12.96 -6.05 -2.99
N GLU A 40 -13.29 -6.60 -4.16
CA GLU A 40 -13.78 -7.97 -4.30
C GLU A 40 -12.78 -9.03 -3.81
N ILE A 41 -11.50 -8.82 -4.10
CA ILE A 41 -10.44 -9.70 -3.60
C ILE A 41 -10.37 -9.66 -2.06
N CYS A 42 -10.69 -8.55 -1.41
CA CYS A 42 -10.75 -8.47 0.05
C CYS A 42 -11.90 -9.31 0.61
N HIS A 43 -13.09 -9.29 0.00
CA HIS A 43 -14.19 -10.20 0.34
C HIS A 43 -13.78 -11.67 0.19
N ALA A 44 -13.19 -12.01 -0.96
CA ALA A 44 -12.73 -13.37 -1.24
C ALA A 44 -11.68 -13.82 -0.21
N THR A 45 -10.73 -12.95 0.12
CA THR A 45 -9.68 -13.22 1.12
C THR A 45 -10.28 -13.45 2.51
N ALA A 46 -11.22 -12.60 2.94
CA ALA A 46 -11.90 -12.77 4.22
C ALA A 46 -12.75 -14.05 4.28
N ALA A 47 -13.38 -14.44 3.17
CA ALA A 47 -14.13 -15.68 3.08
C ALA A 47 -13.21 -16.89 3.26
N LEU A 48 -12.10 -16.95 2.52
CA LEU A 48 -11.12 -18.02 2.66
C LEU A 48 -10.49 -18.05 4.07
N PHE A 49 -10.12 -16.88 4.61
CA PHE A 49 -9.49 -16.77 5.92
C PHE A 49 -10.41 -17.24 7.05
N SER A 50 -11.71 -16.98 6.96
CA SER A 50 -12.70 -17.44 7.95
C SER A 50 -13.09 -18.91 7.80
N GLY A 51 -12.54 -19.64 6.81
CA GLY A 51 -12.84 -21.04 6.52
C GLY A 51 -14.02 -21.26 5.58
N GLY A 52 -14.47 -20.21 4.90
CA GLY A 52 -15.46 -20.27 3.83
C GLY A 52 -14.87 -20.69 2.48
N VAL A 53 -15.68 -20.55 1.42
CA VAL A 53 -15.33 -20.95 0.05
C VAL A 53 -15.64 -19.82 -0.91
N VAL A 54 -14.72 -19.52 -1.82
CA VAL A 54 -14.93 -18.57 -2.92
C VAL A 54 -15.22 -19.34 -4.20
N LYS A 55 -16.27 -18.93 -4.92
CA LYS A 55 -16.71 -19.54 -6.18
C LYS A 55 -16.32 -18.70 -7.38
N GLY A 56 -16.31 -17.37 -7.25
CA GLY A 56 -15.84 -16.50 -8.31
C GLY A 56 -15.88 -15.03 -7.94
N ILE A 57 -15.22 -14.23 -8.78
CA ILE A 57 -15.18 -12.77 -8.74
C ILE A 57 -15.52 -12.25 -10.14
N ALA A 58 -16.47 -11.32 -10.21
CA ALA A 58 -16.87 -10.65 -11.45
C ALA A 58 -16.90 -9.12 -11.28
N LEU A 59 -16.79 -8.41 -12.40
CA LEU A 59 -16.88 -6.96 -12.50
C LEU A 59 -17.91 -6.62 -13.58
N HIS A 60 -18.64 -5.53 -13.40
CA HIS A 60 -19.79 -5.17 -14.23
C HIS A 60 -19.55 -3.95 -15.15
N GLY A 61 -18.45 -3.20 -14.98
CA GLY A 61 -18.12 -2.06 -15.86
C GLY A 61 -18.89 -0.78 -15.53
N ASN A 62 -19.60 -0.76 -14.41
CA ASN A 62 -20.38 0.36 -13.87
C ASN A 62 -19.93 0.72 -12.45
N GLU A 63 -18.63 0.51 -12.16
CA GLU A 63 -18.04 0.66 -10.83
C GLU A 63 -18.53 -0.40 -9.81
N GLY A 64 -19.31 -1.39 -10.25
CA GLY A 64 -19.79 -2.51 -9.44
C GLY A 64 -19.00 -3.81 -9.66
N GLY A 65 -18.83 -4.55 -8.58
CA GLY A 65 -18.24 -5.90 -8.55
C GLY A 65 -19.14 -6.88 -7.81
N GLU A 66 -18.87 -8.17 -7.98
CA GLU A 66 -19.46 -9.19 -7.11
C GLU A 66 -18.46 -10.31 -6.77
N THR A 67 -18.45 -10.69 -5.50
CA THR A 67 -17.74 -11.87 -5.01
C THR A 67 -18.74 -12.93 -4.59
N ILE A 68 -18.77 -14.02 -5.35
CA ILE A 68 -19.61 -15.18 -5.03
C ILE A 68 -18.86 -16.04 -4.03
N ALA A 69 -19.23 -15.94 -2.75
CA ALA A 69 -18.61 -16.71 -1.67
C ALA A 69 -19.64 -17.30 -0.70
N VAL A 70 -19.27 -18.42 -0.08
CA VAL A 70 -20.00 -19.06 1.01
C VAL A 70 -19.18 -18.83 2.28
N PRO A 71 -19.63 -17.98 3.21
CA PRO A 71 -18.98 -17.79 4.51
C PRO A 71 -18.97 -19.09 5.33
N ALA A 72 -18.10 -19.14 6.34
CA ALA A 72 -18.10 -20.24 7.30
C ALA A 72 -19.38 -20.24 8.17
N SER A 73 -19.66 -21.37 8.82
CA SER A 73 -20.94 -21.62 9.49
C SER A 73 -21.26 -20.70 10.68
N PHE A 74 -20.31 -19.91 11.17
CA PHE A 74 -20.53 -19.00 12.28
C PHE A 74 -20.91 -17.60 11.79
N ARG A 75 -21.85 -16.94 12.48
CA ARG A 75 -22.39 -15.62 12.11
C ARG A 75 -21.32 -14.54 11.91
N GLY A 76 -20.25 -14.58 12.69
CA GLY A 76 -19.13 -13.64 12.57
C GLY A 76 -18.42 -13.71 11.22
N SER A 77 -18.41 -14.86 10.54
CA SER A 77 -17.76 -15.01 9.23
C SER A 77 -18.45 -14.13 8.19
N PHE A 78 -19.78 -14.09 8.17
CA PHE A 78 -20.51 -13.22 7.26
C PHE A 78 -20.20 -11.73 7.51
N ILE A 79 -20.22 -11.29 8.77
CA ILE A 79 -19.89 -9.90 9.11
C ILE A 79 -18.47 -9.56 8.66
N LEU A 80 -17.50 -10.45 8.90
CA LEU A 80 -16.11 -10.27 8.46
C LEU A 80 -16.00 -10.17 6.93
N VAL A 81 -16.67 -11.08 6.21
CA VAL A 81 -16.66 -11.09 4.74
C VAL A 81 -17.24 -9.81 4.21
N VAL A 82 -18.45 -9.43 4.60
CA VAL A 82 -19.13 -8.24 4.07
C VAL A 82 -18.41 -6.94 4.48
N SER A 83 -17.78 -6.89 5.65
CA SER A 83 -16.97 -5.71 6.03
C SER A 83 -15.64 -5.60 5.27
N ALA A 84 -15.18 -6.68 4.65
CA ALA A 84 -13.83 -6.77 4.12
C ALA A 84 -13.60 -5.86 2.90
N GLY A 85 -14.63 -5.53 2.14
CA GLY A 85 -14.53 -4.61 1.01
C GLY A 85 -13.97 -3.25 1.43
N TYR A 86 -14.73 -2.51 2.24
CA TYR A 86 -14.32 -1.21 2.77
C TYR A 86 -13.05 -1.26 3.61
N ILE A 87 -13.05 -2.10 4.65
CA ILE A 87 -11.96 -2.12 5.64
C ILE A 87 -10.69 -2.72 5.01
N GLY A 88 -10.83 -3.79 4.24
CA GLY A 88 -9.72 -4.46 3.56
C GLY A 88 -9.09 -3.57 2.51
N SER A 89 -9.87 -2.90 1.66
CA SER A 89 -9.35 -1.94 0.69
C SER A 89 -8.55 -0.82 1.38
N SER A 90 -9.08 -0.28 2.48
CA SER A 90 -8.37 0.74 3.27
C SER A 90 -7.06 0.22 3.87
N LEU A 91 -7.04 -1.03 4.37
CA LEU A 91 -5.82 -1.68 4.85
C LEU A 91 -4.80 -1.89 3.75
N VAL A 92 -5.22 -2.35 2.56
CA VAL A 92 -4.36 -2.53 1.39
C VAL A 92 -3.79 -1.19 0.94
N GLY A 93 -4.63 -0.17 0.77
CA GLY A 93 -4.20 1.19 0.39
C GLY A 93 -3.20 1.76 1.38
N ALA A 94 -3.50 1.67 2.68
CA ALA A 94 -2.62 2.09 3.77
C ALA A 94 -1.28 1.34 3.77
N PHE A 95 -1.29 0.03 3.50
CA PHE A 95 -0.09 -0.80 3.44
C PHE A 95 0.81 -0.41 2.26
N LEU A 96 0.23 -0.23 1.06
CA LEU A 96 0.99 0.18 -0.12
C LEU A 96 1.59 1.58 0.05
N LEU A 97 0.82 2.52 0.61
CA LEU A 97 1.33 3.87 0.93
C LEU A 97 2.52 3.81 1.89
N ARG A 98 2.41 3.01 2.95
CA ARG A 98 3.48 2.86 3.93
C ARG A 98 4.76 2.33 3.28
N LEU A 99 4.66 1.27 2.46
CA LEU A 99 5.80 0.70 1.77
C LEU A 99 6.40 1.67 0.73
N GLY A 100 5.54 2.40 0.01
CA GLY A 100 5.97 3.46 -0.90
C GLY A 100 6.76 4.55 -0.19
N PHE A 101 6.25 5.09 0.92
CA PHE A 101 6.94 6.17 1.65
C PHE A 101 8.22 5.71 2.36
N GLN A 102 8.27 4.47 2.84
CA GLN A 102 9.48 3.88 3.41
C GLN A 102 10.55 3.60 2.35
N GLY A 103 10.14 3.37 1.11
CA GLY A 103 11.04 3.10 -0.02
C GLY A 103 11.83 1.80 0.11
N ARG A 104 11.45 0.90 1.03
CA ARG A 104 12.07 -0.40 1.23
C ARG A 104 11.20 -1.47 0.58
N HIS A 105 11.86 -2.43 -0.08
CA HIS A 105 11.19 -3.57 -0.72
C HIS A 105 10.13 -3.15 -1.75
N ALA A 106 10.21 -1.95 -2.35
CA ALA A 106 9.15 -1.45 -3.22
C ALA A 106 9.01 -2.32 -4.47
N ARG A 107 10.16 -2.66 -5.09
CA ARG A 107 10.20 -3.58 -6.22
C ARG A 107 9.61 -4.96 -5.90
N GLN A 108 9.99 -5.54 -4.76
CA GLN A 108 9.50 -6.86 -4.36
C GLN A 108 7.99 -6.85 -4.13
N THR A 109 7.49 -5.79 -3.50
CA THR A 109 6.06 -5.59 -3.26
C THR A 109 5.29 -5.49 -4.57
N MET A 110 5.78 -4.71 -5.55
CA MET A 110 5.17 -4.61 -6.87
C MET A 110 5.13 -5.96 -7.59
N ILE A 111 6.25 -6.69 -7.61
CA ILE A 111 6.30 -8.02 -8.26
C ILE A 111 5.32 -8.99 -7.60
N LEU A 112 5.29 -9.05 -6.27
CA LEU A 112 4.39 -9.93 -5.53
C LEU A 112 2.92 -9.52 -5.71
N LEU A 113 2.60 -8.23 -5.69
CA LEU A 113 1.25 -7.73 -5.94
C LEU A 113 0.78 -8.07 -7.36
N GLY A 114 1.63 -7.89 -8.36
CA GLY A 114 1.33 -8.24 -9.75
C GLY A 114 1.09 -9.74 -9.94
N LEU A 115 1.96 -10.59 -9.36
CA LEU A 115 1.80 -12.05 -9.37
C LEU A 115 0.53 -12.49 -8.63
N PHE A 116 0.23 -11.85 -7.49
CA PHE A 116 -0.96 -12.13 -6.71
C PHE A 116 -2.23 -11.82 -7.51
N LEU A 117 -2.29 -10.65 -8.14
CA LEU A 117 -3.43 -10.27 -8.99
C LEU A 117 -3.64 -11.25 -10.15
N ILE A 118 -2.57 -11.59 -10.87
CA ILE A 118 -2.63 -12.59 -11.95
C ILE A 118 -3.16 -13.91 -11.41
N SER A 119 -2.63 -14.37 -10.28
CA SER A 119 -3.04 -15.66 -9.69
C SER A 119 -4.51 -15.66 -9.29
N VAL A 120 -4.98 -14.61 -8.63
CA VAL A 120 -6.38 -14.50 -8.21
C VAL A 120 -7.31 -14.42 -9.42
N SER A 121 -6.99 -13.63 -10.44
CA SER A 121 -7.78 -13.56 -11.66
C SER A 121 -7.85 -14.89 -12.40
N VAL A 122 -6.75 -15.64 -12.47
CA VAL A 122 -6.75 -16.97 -13.11
C VAL A 122 -7.56 -17.99 -12.32
N LEU A 123 -7.54 -17.93 -10.98
CA LEU A 123 -8.19 -18.91 -10.12
C LEU A 123 -9.68 -18.63 -9.89
N TYR A 124 -10.07 -17.37 -9.83
CA TYR A 124 -11.40 -16.96 -9.37
C TYR A 124 -12.20 -16.11 -10.35
N SER A 125 -11.63 -15.68 -11.48
CA SER A 125 -12.38 -14.97 -12.53
C SER A 125 -12.53 -15.83 -13.77
N LYS A 126 -13.66 -15.71 -14.47
CA LYS A 126 -13.90 -16.46 -15.70
C LYS A 126 -13.11 -15.85 -16.86
N LEU A 127 -12.50 -16.72 -17.67
CA LEU A 127 -11.68 -16.32 -18.81
C LEU A 127 -12.49 -15.46 -19.80
N GLY A 128 -11.98 -14.26 -20.10
CA GLY A 128 -12.61 -13.32 -21.04
C GLY A 128 -13.62 -12.35 -20.41
N GLU A 129 -13.97 -12.52 -19.14
CA GLU A 129 -14.80 -11.53 -18.41
C GLU A 129 -13.95 -10.35 -17.90
N LEU A 130 -14.64 -9.26 -17.55
CA LEU A 130 -13.99 -8.00 -17.17
C LEU A 130 -13.04 -8.16 -15.98
N ALA A 131 -13.43 -8.88 -14.93
CA ALA A 131 -12.57 -9.14 -13.76
C ALA A 131 -11.26 -9.84 -14.14
N TYR A 132 -11.33 -10.81 -15.05
CA TYR A 132 -10.16 -11.53 -15.55
C TYR A 132 -9.25 -10.59 -16.35
N LEU A 133 -9.82 -9.83 -17.28
CA LEU A 133 -9.04 -8.90 -18.12
C LEU A 133 -8.39 -7.79 -17.29
N THR A 134 -9.14 -7.19 -16.37
CA THR A 134 -8.66 -6.13 -15.47
C THR A 134 -7.50 -6.65 -14.62
N GLY A 135 -7.64 -7.80 -13.97
CA GLY A 135 -6.59 -8.31 -13.09
C GLY A 135 -5.36 -8.86 -13.83
N ILE A 136 -5.52 -9.43 -15.02
CA ILE A 136 -4.37 -9.76 -15.88
C ILE A 136 -3.65 -8.50 -16.36
N PHE A 137 -4.39 -7.50 -16.88
CA PHE A 137 -3.81 -6.26 -17.38
C PHE A 137 -3.04 -5.50 -16.29
N TRP A 138 -3.69 -5.25 -15.15
CA TRP A 138 -3.06 -4.58 -14.02
C TRP A 138 -1.98 -5.43 -13.37
N GLY A 139 -2.21 -6.74 -13.23
CA GLY A 139 -1.21 -7.65 -12.65
C GLY A 139 0.08 -7.69 -13.45
N VAL A 140 0.00 -7.81 -14.78
CA VAL A 140 1.17 -7.75 -15.68
C VAL A 140 1.80 -6.34 -15.64
N GLY A 141 0.99 -5.28 -15.72
CA GLY A 141 1.48 -3.91 -15.69
C GLY A 141 2.25 -3.59 -14.41
N ILE A 142 1.72 -3.95 -13.25
CA ILE A 142 2.35 -3.79 -11.93
C ILE A 142 3.62 -4.63 -11.83
N LEU A 143 3.59 -5.89 -12.27
CA LEU A 143 4.75 -6.78 -12.27
C LEU A 143 5.90 -6.20 -13.11
N VAL A 144 5.61 -5.83 -14.35
CA VAL A 144 6.59 -5.23 -15.28
C VAL A 144 7.13 -3.93 -14.70
N THR A 145 6.26 -3.06 -14.18
CA THR A 145 6.65 -1.80 -13.56
C THR A 145 7.59 -2.02 -12.37
N GLY A 146 7.33 -3.04 -11.54
CA GLY A 146 8.24 -3.46 -10.47
C GLY A 146 9.63 -3.85 -10.97
N MET A 147 9.75 -4.37 -12.19
CA MET A 147 11.03 -4.73 -12.80
C MET A 147 11.81 -3.55 -13.39
N LEU A 148 11.16 -2.40 -13.62
CA LEU A 148 11.80 -1.23 -14.24
C LEU A 148 12.75 -0.45 -13.31
N GLY A 149 12.60 -0.59 -11.99
CA GLY A 149 13.51 0.00 -11.01
C GLY A 149 12.85 0.40 -9.70
N GLU A 150 13.66 0.70 -8.69
CA GLU A 150 13.18 1.00 -7.33
C GLU A 150 12.40 2.32 -7.27
N THR A 151 12.89 3.38 -7.91
CA THR A 151 12.21 4.69 -7.90
C THR A 151 10.83 4.63 -8.53
N ILE A 152 10.69 3.93 -9.66
CA ILE A 152 9.41 3.73 -10.33
C ILE A 152 8.48 2.91 -9.43
N SER A 153 8.99 1.82 -8.83
CA SER A 153 8.22 0.99 -7.91
C SER A 153 7.69 1.80 -6.71
N ILE A 154 8.51 2.68 -6.14
CA ILE A 154 8.11 3.57 -5.04
C ILE A 154 6.96 4.47 -5.47
N LEU A 155 7.10 5.17 -6.61
CA LEU A 155 6.07 6.06 -7.11
C LEU A 155 4.77 5.31 -7.42
N SER A 156 4.88 4.12 -8.01
CA SER A 156 3.74 3.26 -8.31
C SER A 156 3.03 2.77 -7.05
N LEU A 157 3.74 2.40 -5.99
CA LEU A 157 3.12 2.03 -4.72
C LEU A 157 2.37 3.20 -4.09
N VAL A 158 2.96 4.40 -4.12
CA VAL A 158 2.27 5.60 -3.63
C VAL A 158 1.02 5.89 -4.47
N PHE A 159 1.11 5.79 -5.80
CA PHE A 159 -0.02 5.97 -6.70
C PHE A 159 -1.15 4.96 -6.45
N LEU A 160 -0.82 3.65 -6.43
CA LEU A 160 -1.81 2.59 -6.21
C LEU A 160 -2.43 2.70 -4.82
N GLY A 161 -1.61 2.90 -3.78
CA GLY A 161 -2.10 3.06 -2.42
C GLY A 161 -2.99 4.29 -2.25
N THR A 162 -2.66 5.41 -2.91
CA THR A 162 -3.50 6.62 -2.94
C THR A 162 -4.82 6.36 -3.63
N SER A 163 -4.78 5.69 -4.79
CA SER A 163 -5.97 5.40 -5.60
C SER A 163 -6.96 4.51 -4.85
N ILE A 164 -6.47 3.42 -4.24
CA ILE A 164 -7.29 2.49 -3.45
C ILE A 164 -7.87 3.21 -2.22
N SER A 165 -7.05 3.99 -1.52
CA SER A 165 -7.49 4.73 -0.33
C SER A 165 -8.55 5.79 -0.66
N LEU A 166 -8.37 6.53 -1.76
CA LEU A 166 -9.31 7.59 -2.18
C LEU A 166 -10.65 7.01 -2.61
N TYR A 167 -10.64 5.90 -3.37
CA TYR A 167 -11.85 5.25 -3.83
C TYR A 167 -12.69 4.68 -2.68
N SER A 168 -12.04 4.09 -1.67
CA SER A 168 -12.73 3.62 -0.47
C SER A 168 -13.47 4.75 0.28
N LEU A 169 -13.06 6.01 0.11
CA LEU A 169 -13.78 7.18 0.64
C LEU A 169 -14.90 7.63 -0.29
N TYR A 170 -14.70 7.53 -1.61
CA TYR A 170 -15.72 7.88 -2.59
C TYR A 170 -16.94 6.96 -2.54
N ASP A 171 -16.74 5.69 -2.22
CA ASP A 171 -17.80 4.68 -2.17
C ASP A 171 -18.94 5.04 -1.20
N LEU A 172 -18.66 5.86 -0.16
CA LEU A 172 -19.68 6.42 0.72
C LEU A 172 -20.68 7.35 -0.01
N SER A 173 -20.24 8.03 -1.06
CA SER A 173 -21.09 8.95 -1.84
C SER A 173 -22.07 8.21 -2.76
N ASP A 174 -21.68 7.05 -3.28
CA ASP A 174 -22.54 6.20 -4.14
C ASP A 174 -23.54 5.36 -3.31
N PHE A 175 -23.24 5.14 -2.03
CA PHE A 175 -24.11 4.39 -1.10
C PHE A 175 -25.56 4.90 -1.05
N ALA A 176 -25.77 6.22 -1.14
CA ALA A 176 -27.11 6.81 -1.06
C ALA A 176 -28.00 6.43 -2.24
N GLU A 177 -27.41 6.16 -3.41
CA GLU A 177 -28.13 5.85 -4.64
C GLU A 177 -28.31 4.33 -4.84
N ARG A 178 -27.40 3.51 -4.29
CA ARG A 178 -27.35 2.05 -4.53
C ARG A 178 -27.31 1.22 -3.25
N LEU A 179 -28.09 1.61 -2.23
CA LEU A 179 -28.09 0.98 -0.90
C LEU A 179 -28.11 -0.55 -0.96
N THR A 180 -28.99 -1.16 -1.76
CA THR A 180 -29.19 -2.62 -1.86
C THR A 180 -28.00 -3.37 -2.47
N GLU A 181 -27.16 -2.69 -3.24
CA GLU A 181 -26.01 -3.27 -3.94
C GLU A 181 -24.71 -3.13 -3.13
N THR A 182 -24.72 -2.29 -2.09
CA THR A 182 -23.54 -2.04 -1.25
C THR A 182 -23.39 -3.09 -0.14
N ASP A 183 -22.15 -3.31 0.31
CA ASP A 183 -21.87 -4.19 1.44
C ASP A 183 -22.63 -3.78 2.71
N ALA A 184 -22.74 -2.47 2.95
CA ALA A 184 -23.39 -1.95 4.15
C ALA A 184 -24.90 -2.20 4.09
N GLY A 185 -25.51 -2.11 2.92
CA GLY A 185 -26.88 -2.52 2.69
C GLY A 185 -27.07 -4.02 2.88
N ILE A 186 -26.21 -4.85 2.27
CA ILE A 186 -26.26 -6.32 2.42
C ILE A 186 -26.21 -6.72 3.90
N LEU A 187 -25.32 -6.10 4.69
CA LEU A 187 -25.26 -6.36 6.12
C LEU A 187 -26.51 -5.84 6.85
N ALA A 188 -27.05 -4.68 6.47
CA ALA A 188 -28.26 -4.13 7.06
C ALA A 188 -29.49 -5.03 6.82
N PHE A 189 -29.68 -5.55 5.60
CA PHE A 189 -30.73 -6.51 5.28
C PHE A 189 -30.60 -7.77 6.14
N TRP A 190 -29.39 -8.35 6.19
CA TRP A 190 -29.14 -9.54 6.99
C TRP A 190 -29.39 -9.32 8.49
N MET A 191 -29.00 -8.15 9.03
CA MET A 191 -29.25 -7.81 10.43
C MET A 191 -30.73 -7.55 10.73
N ALA A 192 -31.48 -7.03 9.75
CA ALA A 192 -32.93 -6.88 9.84
C ALA A 192 -33.68 -8.22 9.72
N GLY A 193 -32.97 -9.32 9.46
CA GLY A 193 -33.55 -10.66 9.28
C GLY A 193 -34.25 -10.85 7.93
N LEU A 194 -33.94 -10.00 6.96
CA LEU A 194 -34.51 -10.04 5.62
C LEU A 194 -33.62 -10.88 4.69
N GLY A 195 -34.25 -11.58 3.76
CA GLY A 195 -33.61 -12.48 2.83
C GLY A 195 -33.37 -11.86 1.44
N PRO A 196 -32.72 -12.60 0.53
CA PRO A 196 -32.53 -12.15 -0.84
C PRO A 196 -33.84 -11.91 -1.60
N GLU A 197 -34.93 -12.61 -1.25
CA GLU A 197 -36.26 -12.34 -1.81
C GLU A 197 -36.76 -10.92 -1.51
N ASP A 198 -36.35 -10.34 -0.38
CA ASP A 198 -36.79 -9.01 0.04
C ASP A 198 -36.06 -7.88 -0.68
N LEU A 199 -34.93 -8.18 -1.36
CA LEU A 199 -34.18 -7.22 -2.19
C LEU A 199 -34.98 -6.78 -3.43
N GLN A 200 -35.94 -7.59 -3.88
CA GLN A 200 -36.77 -7.31 -5.05
C GLN A 200 -38.02 -6.49 -4.72
N ASN A 201 -38.26 -6.22 -3.43
CA ASN A 201 -39.38 -5.39 -3.01
C ASN A 201 -39.17 -3.95 -3.48
N GLN A 202 -40.24 -3.34 -3.96
CA GLN A 202 -40.21 -1.99 -4.53
C GLN A 202 -39.89 -0.91 -3.47
N GLU A 203 -40.06 -1.23 -2.19
CA GLU A 203 -39.76 -0.35 -1.06
C GLU A 203 -38.84 -1.04 -0.06
N VAL A 204 -37.67 -0.44 0.19
CA VAL A 204 -36.73 -0.89 1.21
C VAL A 204 -37.23 -0.43 2.58
N PRO A 205 -37.36 -1.31 3.59
CA PRO A 205 -37.83 -0.91 4.92
C PRO A 205 -36.95 0.17 5.55
N THR A 206 -37.56 1.18 6.21
CA THR A 206 -36.83 2.30 6.82
C THR A 206 -35.74 1.85 7.80
N VAL A 207 -35.97 0.74 8.51
CA VAL A 207 -34.99 0.16 9.44
C VAL A 207 -33.70 -0.25 8.70
N VAL A 208 -33.82 -0.85 7.51
CA VAL A 208 -32.67 -1.25 6.69
C VAL A 208 -31.92 -0.02 6.20
N VAL A 209 -32.64 1.01 5.76
CA VAL A 209 -32.03 2.28 5.33
C VAL A 209 -31.22 2.90 6.47
N VAL A 210 -31.82 3.04 7.65
CA VAL A 210 -31.14 3.62 8.84
C VAL A 210 -29.93 2.77 9.24
N LEU A 211 -30.07 1.45 9.31
CA LEU A 211 -28.96 0.55 9.63
C LEU A 211 -27.85 0.65 8.60
N GLY A 212 -28.18 0.67 7.31
CA GLY A 212 -27.24 0.80 6.21
C GLY A 212 -26.40 2.07 6.36
N TYR A 213 -27.02 3.23 6.56
CA TYR A 213 -26.28 4.49 6.78
C TYR A 213 -25.39 4.44 8.03
N MET A 214 -25.84 3.82 9.12
CA MET A 214 -25.02 3.67 10.32
C MET A 214 -23.78 2.81 10.07
N ILE A 215 -23.94 1.68 9.37
CA ILE A 215 -22.85 0.76 9.02
C ILE A 215 -21.87 1.44 8.05
N ALA A 216 -22.38 2.04 6.97
CA ALA A 216 -21.57 2.73 5.97
C ALA A 216 -20.74 3.86 6.61
N THR A 217 -21.36 4.64 7.51
CA THR A 217 -20.67 5.70 8.26
C THR A 217 -19.59 5.11 9.17
N LEU A 218 -19.89 4.03 9.90
CA LEU A 218 -18.94 3.38 10.78
C LEU A 218 -17.72 2.85 10.02
N TRP A 219 -17.94 2.12 8.92
CA TRP A 219 -16.85 1.62 8.07
C TRP A 219 -16.05 2.73 7.42
N SER A 220 -16.69 3.83 7.02
CA SER A 220 -16.00 5.00 6.49
C SER A 220 -15.10 5.65 7.54
N LEU A 221 -15.58 5.83 8.77
CA LEU A 221 -14.77 6.36 9.87
C LEU A 221 -13.58 5.46 10.20
N LEU A 222 -13.78 4.15 10.22
CA LEU A 222 -12.70 3.17 10.42
C LEU A 222 -11.67 3.25 9.29
N SER A 223 -12.13 3.31 8.04
CA SER A 223 -11.31 3.44 6.83
C SER A 223 -10.45 4.71 6.86
N ILE A 224 -11.08 5.87 7.14
CA ILE A 224 -10.38 7.14 7.34
C ILE A 224 -9.35 7.02 8.47
N GLY A 225 -9.71 6.39 9.59
CA GLY A 225 -8.81 6.17 10.71
C GLY A 225 -7.58 5.36 10.33
N ILE A 226 -7.75 4.26 9.59
CA ILE A 226 -6.66 3.40 9.10
C ILE A 226 -5.71 4.19 8.20
N ILE A 227 -6.27 4.92 7.22
CA ILE A 227 -5.48 5.73 6.28
C ILE A 227 -4.72 6.82 7.04
N PHE A 228 -5.39 7.53 7.96
CA PHE A 228 -4.79 8.60 8.77
C PHE A 228 -3.64 8.08 9.65
N MET A 229 -3.83 6.96 10.34
CA MET A 229 -2.78 6.36 11.17
C MET A 229 -1.57 5.92 10.33
N SER A 230 -1.81 5.34 9.14
CA SER A 230 -0.73 4.95 8.23
C SER A 230 0.06 6.15 7.72
N LEU A 231 -0.62 7.23 7.31
CA LEU A 231 0.02 8.46 6.87
C LEU A 231 0.82 9.11 8.00
N ARG A 232 0.25 9.21 9.21
CA ARG A 232 0.93 9.75 10.38
C ARG A 232 2.19 8.95 10.70
N SER A 233 2.09 7.63 10.76
CA SER A 233 3.23 6.75 11.03
C SER A 233 4.32 6.89 9.97
N SER A 234 3.94 6.98 8.69
CA SER A 234 4.87 7.09 7.57
C SER A 234 5.61 8.43 7.53
N LEU A 235 4.98 9.52 8.01
CA LEU A 235 5.59 10.85 8.12
C LEU A 235 6.45 11.01 9.40
N SER A 236 6.11 10.28 10.48
CA SER A 236 6.84 10.34 11.75
C SER A 236 8.10 9.46 11.78
N HIS A 237 8.16 8.36 11.01
CA HIS A 237 9.27 7.38 11.03
C HIS A 237 10.57 7.80 10.32
N GLU A 238 10.92 9.07 10.45
CA GLU A 238 12.27 9.58 10.15
C GLU A 238 12.71 10.33 11.42
N GLU A 239 12.62 9.65 12.56
CA GLU A 239 13.44 10.00 13.71
C GLU A 239 14.84 9.47 13.42
N SER A 240 15.80 10.34 13.71
CA SER A 240 17.22 10.21 13.49
C SER A 240 17.72 8.80 13.77
N HIS A 241 18.27 8.14 12.73
CA HIS A 241 19.54 7.49 13.00
C HIS A 241 20.51 8.64 13.25
N ASP A 242 20.52 9.13 14.49
CA ASP A 242 21.70 9.77 15.04
C ASP A 242 22.74 8.67 14.92
N PHE A 243 23.53 8.75 13.84
CA PHE A 243 24.88 8.29 13.98
C PHE A 243 25.40 9.02 15.22
N PRO A 244 25.87 8.32 16.27
CA PRO A 244 26.61 9.02 17.30
C PRO A 244 27.63 9.90 16.58
N PRO A 245 27.86 11.14 17.02
CA PRO A 245 28.81 12.03 16.37
C PRO A 245 30.07 11.22 16.08
N MET A 246 30.56 11.29 14.83
CA MET A 246 31.63 10.41 14.32
C MET A 246 32.89 10.41 15.23
N GLU A 247 32.99 11.39 16.13
CA GLU A 247 33.98 11.50 17.19
C GLU A 247 33.87 10.46 18.33
N GLU A 248 32.72 9.84 18.59
CA GLU A 248 32.55 8.94 19.75
C GLU A 248 32.84 7.46 19.48
N SER A 249 33.06 7.04 18.23
CA SER A 249 33.31 5.62 17.91
C SER A 249 34.77 5.26 17.59
N PHE A 250 35.69 6.23 17.62
CA PHE A 250 37.11 5.92 17.52
C PHE A 250 37.64 5.59 18.92
N GLU A 251 37.73 4.30 19.25
CA GLU A 251 38.52 3.86 20.40
C GLU A 251 39.96 4.38 20.22
N ARG A 252 40.38 5.31 21.07
CA ARG A 252 41.79 5.68 21.18
C ARG A 252 42.58 4.42 21.54
N PHE A 253 43.70 4.20 20.86
CA PHE A 253 44.56 3.05 21.12
C PHE A 253 44.85 2.94 22.63
N PRO A 254 44.62 1.77 23.26
CA PRO A 254 44.86 1.59 24.68
C PRO A 254 46.38 1.51 24.93
N GLY A 255 46.99 2.65 25.24
CA GLY A 255 48.41 2.77 25.64
C GLY A 255 49.29 3.53 24.65
N ASP A 256 50.51 3.86 25.09
CA ASP A 256 51.50 4.54 24.26
C ASP A 256 51.96 3.63 23.11
N LEU A 257 51.72 4.07 21.87
CA LEU A 257 52.19 3.39 20.67
C LEU A 257 53.73 3.29 20.67
N SER A 258 54.26 2.12 20.31
CA SER A 258 55.70 1.95 20.13
C SER A 258 56.22 2.84 18.98
N PRO A 259 57.51 3.23 18.98
CA PRO A 259 58.08 4.10 17.95
C PRO A 259 57.90 3.55 16.53
N GLU A 260 57.97 2.23 16.37
CA GLU A 260 57.78 1.54 15.08
C GLU A 260 56.32 1.61 14.60
N ALA A 261 55.36 1.51 15.52
CA ALA A 261 53.93 1.57 15.21
C ALA A 261 53.51 2.99 14.78
N LYS A 262 54.06 4.04 15.44
CA LYS A 262 53.83 5.44 15.04
C LYS A 262 54.31 5.69 13.61
N LEU A 263 55.52 5.23 13.27
CA LEU A 263 56.10 5.41 11.94
C LEU A 263 55.32 4.67 10.85
N TRP A 264 54.74 3.51 11.18
CA TRP A 264 53.92 2.71 10.26
C TRP A 264 52.58 3.40 9.94
N LEU A 265 51.99 4.09 10.92
CA LEU A 265 50.73 4.86 10.77
C LEU A 265 50.93 6.15 9.99
N GLU A 266 52.00 6.90 10.29
CA GLU A 266 52.36 8.14 9.57
C GLU A 266 52.57 7.87 8.08
N LYS A 267 53.24 6.76 7.72
CA LYS A 267 53.42 6.35 6.32
C LYS A 267 52.11 6.08 5.58
N ARG A 268 51.01 5.84 6.31
CA ARG A 268 49.67 5.64 5.75
C ARG A 268 48.75 6.86 5.92
N GLY A 269 49.30 8.00 6.33
CA GLY A 269 48.53 9.24 6.49
C GLY A 269 47.59 9.25 7.69
N VAL A 270 47.86 8.39 8.68
CA VAL A 270 47.11 8.34 9.95
C VAL A 270 47.96 9.01 11.01
N ASP A 271 47.44 10.08 11.61
CA ASP A 271 48.10 10.78 12.70
C ASP A 271 48.00 9.93 14.00
N PRO A 272 49.13 9.44 14.54
CA PRO A 272 49.13 8.55 15.69
C PRO A 272 48.62 9.19 16.99
N GLU A 273 48.62 10.53 17.09
CA GLU A 273 48.21 11.24 18.31
C GLU A 273 46.74 11.66 18.31
N SER A 274 46.16 11.94 17.14
CA SER A 274 44.74 12.27 17.02
C SER A 274 43.83 11.04 16.85
N GLY A 275 44.37 9.90 16.40
CA GLY A 275 43.61 8.66 16.22
C GLY A 275 42.62 8.68 15.04
N ILE A 276 42.69 9.71 14.19
CA ILE A 276 41.79 9.89 13.05
C ILE A 276 42.42 9.24 11.82
N VAL A 277 41.74 8.22 11.28
CA VAL A 277 42.10 7.62 9.98
C VAL A 277 41.53 8.49 8.86
N LEU A 278 42.39 9.28 8.20
CA LEU A 278 41.98 10.04 7.02
C LEU A 278 41.66 9.06 5.87
N PRO A 279 40.50 9.19 5.21
CA PRO A 279 40.10 8.26 4.16
C PRO A 279 41.08 8.31 2.97
N PRO A 280 41.45 7.16 2.37
CA PRO A 280 42.47 7.08 1.33
C PRO A 280 42.15 7.88 0.06
N ASN A 281 40.88 8.24 -0.13
CA ASN A 281 40.42 8.99 -1.30
C ASN A 281 40.80 10.48 -1.27
N LEU A 282 41.31 11.00 -0.14
CA LEU A 282 41.75 12.40 -0.05
C LEU A 282 43.11 12.67 -0.74
N PHE A 283 43.85 11.62 -1.08
CA PHE A 283 45.20 11.71 -1.66
C PHE A 283 45.27 11.34 -3.14
N GLN A 284 44.15 11.08 -3.82
CA GLN A 284 44.15 10.71 -5.24
C GLN A 284 44.54 11.84 -6.21
N ASP A 285 44.62 13.10 -5.74
CA ASP A 285 44.85 14.27 -6.61
C ASP A 285 46.25 14.89 -6.55
N PHE A 286 47.22 14.28 -5.87
CA PHE A 286 48.61 14.77 -5.91
C PHE A 286 49.54 13.74 -6.56
N PRO A 287 50.17 14.07 -7.71
CA PRO A 287 51.15 13.17 -8.31
C PRO A 287 52.35 13.00 -7.36
N PRO A 288 53.00 11.82 -7.34
CA PRO A 288 54.14 11.61 -6.47
C PRO A 288 55.28 12.53 -6.91
N LYS A 289 55.76 13.38 -5.99
CA LYS A 289 57.08 14.01 -6.15
C LYS A 289 58.13 12.92 -5.97
N ASP A 290 58.73 12.55 -7.09
CA ASP A 290 59.92 11.72 -7.14
C ASP A 290 61.06 12.47 -6.44
N ASN A 291 61.48 11.96 -5.29
CA ASN A 291 62.69 12.40 -4.59
C ASN A 291 63.55 11.16 -4.38
N SER A 292 64.31 10.78 -5.40
CA SER A 292 65.51 9.97 -5.23
C SER A 292 66.68 10.85 -4.74
N PRO A 293 67.54 10.35 -3.82
CA PRO A 293 68.77 11.03 -3.43
C PRO A 293 69.81 11.08 -4.56
#